data_AF-A0A3D1SN79-F1
#
_entry.id   AF-A0A3D1SN79-F1
#
_cell.length_a   1.000
_cell.length_b   1.000
_cell.length_c   1.000
_cell.angle_alpha   90.00
_cell.angle_beta   90.00
_cell.angle_gamma   90.00
#
_symmetry.space_group_name_H-M   'P 1'
#
loop_
_entity.id
_entity.type
_entity.pdbx_description
1 polymer ?
#
loop_
_entity_poly.entity_id
_entity_poly.type
_entity_poly.pdbx_seq_one_letter_code
_entity_poly.pdbx_strand_id
1 'polypeptide(L)'
;MEKSLSYQARRELLQQMAPQYRQASPAQKRTLLDEFVATTGYVRKYARWLLNHAEEVQQTHGRSHLRRYGPDVQHALFLAWHVANRICAKRLIPFLPTLIEALERHEHLHISEECRRQLLSMSAATADRLLSSQRKLGQRGLSTTRAGTLLKQQIPIRTFEEWNETQPGYLEADLVAHCGTDIEGGYLYTLTLTDVA
;
A
#
# COMPACT_ATOMS: atom_id res chain seq x y z
N MET A 1 -1.22 -29.48 17.57
CA MET A 1 -0.97 -28.04 17.38
C MET A 1 -2.27 -27.31 17.73
N GLU A 2 -2.40 -26.83 18.96
CA GLU A 2 -3.62 -26.14 19.41
C GLU A 2 -3.76 -24.82 18.64
N LYS A 3 -4.91 -24.61 17.99
CA LYS A 3 -5.21 -23.36 17.29
C LYS A 3 -5.35 -22.25 18.32
N SER A 4 -4.36 -21.36 18.40
CA SER A 4 -4.45 -20.15 19.22
C SER A 4 -5.51 -19.21 18.64
N LEU A 5 -6.49 -18.76 19.44
CA LEU A 5 -7.47 -17.75 19.02
C LEU A 5 -6.78 -16.50 18.44
N SER A 6 -7.34 -15.95 17.37
CA SER A 6 -6.89 -14.67 16.81
C SER A 6 -7.08 -13.53 17.82
N TYR A 7 -6.29 -12.46 17.67
CA TYR A 7 -6.40 -11.27 18.53
C TYR A 7 -7.81 -10.68 18.53
N GLN A 8 -8.48 -10.68 17.37
CA GLN A 8 -9.84 -10.17 17.22
C GLN A 8 -10.87 -11.05 17.94
N ALA A 9 -10.75 -12.39 17.81
CA ALA A 9 -11.63 -13.32 18.52
C ALA A 9 -11.48 -13.22 20.05
N ARG A 10 -10.26 -12.99 20.56
CA ARG A 10 -10.04 -12.75 22.00
C ARG A 10 -10.68 -11.44 22.48
N ARG A 11 -10.74 -10.41 21.64
CA ARG A 11 -11.39 -9.13 21.97
C ARG A 11 -12.92 -9.25 21.96
N GLU A 12 -13.49 -9.98 21.01
CA GLU A 12 -14.92 -10.26 20.95
C GLU A 12 -15.38 -11.06 22.18
N LEU A 13 -14.60 -12.08 22.56
CA LEU A 13 -14.86 -12.86 23.78
C LEU A 13 -14.79 -11.98 25.05
N LEU A 14 -13.80 -11.08 25.13
CA LEU A 14 -13.71 -10.12 26.23
C LEU A 14 -14.94 -9.19 26.28
N GLN A 15 -15.39 -8.69 25.13
CA GLN A 15 -16.58 -7.83 25.03
C GLN A 15 -17.84 -8.53 25.55
N GLN A 16 -18.01 -9.81 25.22
CA GLN A 16 -19.16 -10.59 25.64
C GLN A 16 -19.11 -10.96 27.12
N MET A 17 -17.95 -11.38 27.63
CA MET A 17 -17.81 -11.92 29.01
C MET A 17 -17.61 -10.84 30.08
N ALA A 18 -17.04 -9.67 29.76
CA ALA A 18 -16.79 -8.61 30.72
C ALA A 18 -18.05 -8.11 31.49
N PRO A 19 -19.19 -7.82 30.84
CA PRO A 19 -20.39 -7.38 31.57
C PRO A 19 -20.93 -8.48 32.50
N GLN A 20 -20.93 -9.72 32.04
CA GLN A 20 -21.37 -10.89 32.82
C GLN A 20 -20.46 -11.12 34.04
N TYR A 21 -19.14 -11.00 33.85
CA TYR A 21 -18.16 -11.13 34.93
C TYR A 21 -18.29 -10.02 35.99
N ARG A 22 -18.65 -8.80 35.59
CA ARG A 22 -18.84 -7.69 36.53
C ARG A 22 -20.07 -7.89 37.42
N GLN A 23 -21.16 -8.36 36.84
CA GLN A 23 -22.45 -8.58 37.53
C GLN A 23 -22.56 -9.93 38.26
N ALA A 24 -21.67 -10.87 37.97
CA ALA A 24 -21.66 -12.20 38.58
C ALA A 24 -21.39 -12.19 40.09
N SER A 25 -21.94 -13.16 40.81
CA SER A 25 -21.59 -13.45 42.21
C SER A 25 -20.14 -13.95 42.34
N PRO A 26 -19.52 -13.94 43.54
CA PRO A 26 -18.14 -14.41 43.73
C PRO A 26 -17.87 -15.84 43.22
N ALA A 27 -18.85 -16.74 43.35
CA ALA A 27 -18.75 -18.10 42.84
C ALA A 27 -18.77 -18.14 41.31
N GLN A 28 -19.70 -17.40 40.69
CA GLN A 28 -19.81 -17.30 39.23
C GLN A 28 -18.61 -16.60 38.59
N LYS A 29 -18.02 -15.59 39.26
CA LYS A 29 -16.80 -14.94 38.80
C LYS A 29 -15.63 -15.92 38.68
N ARG A 30 -15.52 -16.87 39.61
CA ARG A 30 -14.47 -17.90 39.57
C ARG A 30 -14.62 -18.78 38.33
N THR A 31 -15.83 -19.27 38.07
CA THR A 31 -16.14 -20.10 36.90
C THR A 31 -15.91 -19.35 35.58
N LEU A 32 -16.41 -18.13 35.46
CA LEU A 32 -16.23 -17.29 34.26
C LEU A 32 -14.75 -16.96 34.01
N LEU A 33 -13.97 -16.75 35.08
CA LEU A 33 -12.53 -16.53 34.97
C LEU A 33 -11.78 -17.80 34.56
N ASP A 34 -12.18 -18.96 35.05
CA ASP A 34 -11.61 -20.26 34.67
C ASP A 34 -11.85 -20.55 33.18
N GLU A 35 -13.08 -20.32 32.71
CA GLU A 35 -13.47 -20.47 31.30
C GLU A 35 -12.73 -19.50 30.38
N PHE A 36 -12.61 -18.23 30.78
CA PHE A 36 -11.88 -17.22 30.00
C PHE A 36 -10.39 -17.55 29.89
N VAL A 37 -9.77 -18.05 30.96
CA VAL A 37 -8.37 -18.49 30.97
C VAL A 37 -8.18 -19.72 30.07
N ALA A 38 -9.06 -20.72 30.18
CA ALA A 38 -9.00 -21.92 29.36
C ALA A 38 -9.14 -21.62 27.85
N THR A 39 -10.00 -20.66 27.50
CA THR A 39 -10.27 -20.29 26.11
C THR A 39 -9.18 -19.40 25.52
N THR A 40 -8.69 -18.41 26.27
CA THR A 40 -7.72 -17.42 25.75
C THR A 40 -6.26 -17.83 25.92
N GLY A 41 -5.98 -18.74 26.86
CA GLY A 41 -4.62 -19.08 27.30
C GLY A 41 -3.96 -17.98 28.15
N TYR A 42 -4.71 -16.97 28.60
CA TYR A 42 -4.15 -15.89 29.40
C TYR A 42 -3.86 -16.32 30.84
N VAL A 43 -2.80 -15.79 31.42
CA VAL A 43 -2.51 -15.99 32.85
C VAL A 43 -3.65 -15.39 33.67
N ARG A 44 -4.13 -16.13 34.68
CA ARG A 44 -5.28 -15.76 35.53
C ARG A 44 -5.25 -14.32 36.06
N LYS A 45 -4.07 -13.81 36.44
CA LYS A 45 -3.90 -12.43 36.91
C LYS A 45 -4.24 -11.42 35.80
N TYR A 46 -3.76 -11.66 34.59
CA TYR A 46 -4.02 -10.82 33.42
C TYR A 46 -5.48 -10.91 32.96
N ALA A 47 -6.04 -12.12 32.89
CA ALA A 47 -7.46 -12.34 32.57
C ALA A 47 -8.41 -11.56 33.50
N ARG A 48 -8.15 -11.61 34.82
CA ARG A 48 -8.92 -10.88 35.83
C ARG A 48 -8.82 -9.36 35.65
N TRP A 49 -7.60 -8.86 35.38
CA TRP A 49 -7.40 -7.45 35.10
C TRP A 49 -8.19 -7.03 33.85
N LEU A 50 -8.12 -7.82 32.79
CA LEU A 50 -8.77 -7.57 31.50
C LEU A 50 -10.30 -7.51 31.63
N LEU A 51 -10.92 -8.46 32.34
CA LEU A 51 -12.37 -8.49 32.55
C LEU A 51 -12.88 -7.32 33.41
N ASN A 52 -12.03 -6.78 34.30
CA ASN A 52 -12.37 -5.59 35.09
C ASN A 52 -12.17 -4.29 34.29
N HIS A 53 -11.12 -4.20 33.47
CA HIS A 53 -10.74 -3.00 32.71
C HIS A 53 -11.10 -3.11 31.22
N ALA A 54 -12.13 -3.90 30.89
CA ALA A 54 -12.52 -4.15 29.51
C ALA A 54 -12.85 -2.87 28.74
N GLU A 55 -13.44 -1.88 29.41
CA GLU A 55 -13.71 -0.57 28.84
C GLU A 55 -12.44 0.19 28.47
N GLU A 56 -11.42 0.24 29.33
CA GLU A 56 -10.14 0.91 29.04
C GLU A 56 -9.42 0.24 27.86
N VAL A 57 -9.42 -1.09 27.85
CA VAL A 57 -8.82 -1.88 26.77
C VAL A 57 -9.55 -1.65 25.45
N GLN A 58 -10.88 -1.47 25.48
CA GLN A 58 -11.69 -1.19 24.30
C GLN A 58 -11.59 0.27 23.86
N GLN A 59 -11.53 1.21 24.81
CA GLN A 59 -11.42 2.66 24.59
C GLN A 59 -10.08 3.11 24.01
N THR A 60 -9.09 2.22 23.89
CA THR A 60 -7.93 2.43 23.01
C THR A 60 -8.29 2.44 21.51
N HIS A 61 -9.50 2.92 21.16
CA HIS A 61 -9.77 3.45 19.83
C HIS A 61 -8.86 4.66 19.65
N GLY A 62 -7.91 4.50 18.73
CA GLY A 62 -6.76 5.36 18.54
C GLY A 62 -7.12 6.83 18.68
N ARG A 63 -6.35 7.54 19.51
CA ARG A 63 -6.29 9.00 19.50
C ARG A 63 -6.44 9.43 18.05
N SER A 64 -7.54 10.09 17.74
CA SER A 64 -7.69 10.83 16.50
C SER A 64 -6.64 11.91 16.56
N HIS A 65 -5.40 11.55 16.19
CA HIS A 65 -4.35 12.50 15.99
C HIS A 65 -4.90 13.44 14.93
N LEU A 66 -5.13 14.70 15.32
CA LEU A 66 -5.41 15.78 14.38
C LEU A 66 -4.50 15.56 13.18
N ARG A 67 -5.09 15.25 12.02
CA ARG A 67 -4.33 14.88 10.84
C ARG A 67 -3.56 16.12 10.43
N ARG A 68 -2.26 16.16 10.76
CA ARG A 68 -1.35 17.26 10.41
C ARG A 68 -1.39 17.60 8.92
N TYR A 69 -1.71 16.60 8.09
CA TYR A 69 -1.88 16.74 6.66
C TYR A 69 -3.36 16.55 6.32
N GLY A 70 -4.04 17.68 6.14
CA GLY A 70 -5.44 17.76 5.77
C GLY A 70 -5.72 17.23 4.35
N PRO A 71 -6.99 17.24 3.92
CA PRO A 71 -7.39 16.74 2.60
C PRO A 71 -6.69 17.50 1.46
N ASP A 72 -6.54 18.83 1.58
CA ASP A 72 -5.92 19.66 0.54
C ASP A 72 -4.46 19.29 0.30
N VAL A 73 -3.70 19.04 1.38
CA VAL A 73 -2.30 18.60 1.29
C VAL A 73 -2.19 17.21 0.68
N GLN A 74 -3.10 16.31 1.04
CA GLN A 74 -3.12 14.96 0.46
C GLN A 74 -3.44 15.02 -1.04
N HIS A 75 -4.40 15.86 -1.44
CA HIS A 75 -4.76 16.05 -2.83
C HIS A 75 -3.58 16.59 -3.65
N ALA A 76 -2.92 17.65 -3.17
CA ALA A 76 -1.74 18.21 -3.81
C ALA A 76 -0.58 17.20 -3.89
N LEU A 77 -0.34 16.41 -2.84
CA LEU A 77 0.65 15.34 -2.84
C LEU A 77 0.31 14.27 -3.89
N PHE A 78 -0.96 13.88 -4.02
CA PHE A 78 -1.39 12.88 -4.98
C PHE A 78 -1.24 13.38 -6.42
N LEU A 79 -1.59 14.63 -6.70
CA LEU A 79 -1.41 15.25 -8.01
C LEU A 79 0.07 15.28 -8.39
N ALA A 80 0.93 15.80 -7.51
CA ALA A 80 2.38 15.82 -7.73
C ALA A 80 2.94 14.41 -7.96
N TRP A 81 2.52 13.42 -7.17
CA TRP A 81 2.94 12.03 -7.34
C TRP A 81 2.49 11.42 -8.68
N HIS A 82 1.29 11.75 -9.17
CA HIS A 82 0.79 11.29 -10.46
C HIS A 82 1.59 11.90 -11.62
N VAL A 83 1.83 13.21 -11.58
CA VAL A 83 2.64 13.90 -12.59
C VAL A 83 4.08 13.36 -12.62
N ALA A 84 4.62 12.99 -11.45
CA ALA A 84 5.92 12.35 -11.34
C ALA A 84 5.91 10.84 -11.70
N ASN A 85 4.93 10.34 -12.44
CA ASN A 85 4.81 8.93 -12.84
C ASN A 85 4.91 7.94 -11.66
N ARG A 86 4.32 8.32 -10.52
CA ARG A 86 4.20 7.47 -9.33
C ARG A 86 5.53 6.98 -8.74
N ILE A 87 6.61 7.77 -8.85
CA ILE A 87 7.91 7.45 -8.22
C ILE A 87 7.80 7.23 -6.70
N CYS A 88 8.73 6.48 -6.11
CA CYS A 88 8.74 6.24 -4.67
C CYS A 88 8.89 7.54 -3.87
N ALA A 89 8.32 7.63 -2.65
CA ALA A 89 8.31 8.88 -1.90
C ALA A 89 9.72 9.38 -1.55
N LYS A 90 10.69 8.46 -1.41
CA LYS A 90 12.11 8.81 -1.21
C LYS A 90 12.71 9.63 -2.34
N ARG A 91 12.25 9.41 -3.59
CA ARG A 91 12.64 10.23 -4.75
C ARG A 91 11.72 11.43 -4.93
N LEU A 92 10.44 11.29 -4.60
CA LEU A 92 9.45 12.36 -4.73
C LEU A 92 9.75 13.55 -3.80
N ILE A 93 10.01 13.30 -2.52
CA ILE A 93 10.16 14.38 -1.52
C ILE A 93 11.28 15.37 -1.86
N PRO A 94 12.51 14.93 -2.21
CA PRO A 94 13.57 15.87 -2.62
C PRO A 94 13.25 16.63 -3.90
N PHE A 95 12.47 16.02 -4.80
CA PHE A 95 12.07 16.61 -6.07
C PHE A 95 10.82 17.50 -5.99
N LEU A 96 10.07 17.39 -4.89
CA LEU A 96 8.80 18.07 -4.66
C LEU A 96 8.87 19.60 -4.82
N PRO A 97 9.92 20.31 -4.34
CA PRO A 97 10.00 21.76 -4.48
C PRO A 97 9.97 22.21 -5.94
N THR A 98 10.82 21.61 -6.78
CA THR A 98 10.90 21.89 -8.22
C THR A 98 9.61 21.53 -8.93
N LEU A 99 9.01 20.40 -8.55
CA LEU A 99 7.77 19.94 -9.15
C LEU A 99 6.58 20.85 -8.83
N ILE A 100 6.43 21.28 -7.58
CA ILE A 100 5.36 22.21 -7.17
C ILE A 100 5.49 23.54 -7.91
N GLU A 101 6.71 24.08 -8.03
CA GLU A 101 6.96 25.33 -8.75
C GLU A 101 6.59 25.21 -10.23
N ALA A 102 6.94 24.10 -10.88
CA ALA A 102 6.54 23.84 -12.25
C ALA A 102 5.00 23.71 -12.39
N LEU A 103 4.35 23.01 -11.47
CA LEU A 103 2.90 22.82 -11.51
C LEU A 103 2.12 24.12 -11.31
N GLU A 104 2.57 25.01 -10.43
CA GLU A 104 1.97 26.33 -10.26
C GLU A 104 2.22 27.22 -11.48
N ARG A 105 3.44 27.20 -12.04
CA ARG A 105 3.78 27.97 -13.26
C ARG A 105 2.87 27.62 -14.44
N HIS A 106 2.46 26.36 -14.55
CA HIS A 106 1.58 25.86 -15.60
C HIS A 106 0.10 25.79 -15.18
N GLU A 107 -0.28 26.45 -14.07
CA GLU A 107 -1.66 26.52 -13.57
C GLU A 107 -2.31 25.15 -13.26
N HIS A 108 -1.50 24.10 -13.11
CA HIS A 108 -1.94 22.74 -12.80
C HIS A 108 -2.13 22.49 -11.31
N LEU A 109 -1.65 23.40 -10.45
CA LEU A 109 -1.76 23.29 -9.01
C LEU A 109 -1.98 24.69 -8.39
N HIS A 110 -3.00 24.81 -7.55
CA HIS A 110 -3.27 26.02 -6.77
C HIS A 110 -3.32 25.63 -5.29
N ILE A 111 -2.31 26.03 -4.53
CA ILE A 111 -2.19 25.69 -3.11
C ILE A 111 -1.96 26.94 -2.27
N SER A 112 -2.46 26.91 -1.04
CA SER A 112 -2.16 27.95 -0.06
C SER A 112 -0.71 27.84 0.44
N GLU A 113 -0.17 28.95 0.95
CA GLU A 113 1.16 28.97 1.57
C GLU A 113 1.30 27.99 2.74
N GLU A 114 0.21 27.75 3.49
CA GLU A 114 0.17 26.74 4.54
C GLU A 114 0.32 25.32 3.95
N CYS A 115 -0.41 25.02 2.88
CA CYS A 115 -0.34 23.73 2.20
C CYS A 115 1.06 23.48 1.63
N ARG A 116 1.65 24.49 0.97
CA ARG A 116 3.03 24.47 0.47
C ARG A 116 4.03 24.15 1.58
N ARG A 117 3.96 24.84 2.72
CA ARG A 117 4.84 24.59 3.86
C ARG A 117 4.69 23.18 4.43
N GLN A 118 3.45 22.68 4.50
CA GLN A 118 3.18 21.33 4.97
C GLN A 118 3.72 20.27 4.00
N LEU A 119 3.55 20.45 2.69
CA LEU A 119 4.11 19.56 1.67
C LEU A 119 5.64 19.51 1.73
N LEU A 120 6.31 20.66 1.78
CA LEU A 120 7.77 20.76 1.77
C LEU A 120 8.41 20.27 3.08
N SER A 121 7.68 20.33 4.20
CA SER A 121 8.15 19.78 5.49
C SER A 121 7.83 18.29 5.67
N MET A 122 7.17 17.66 4.70
CA MET A 122 6.75 16.26 4.80
C MET A 122 7.92 15.31 4.64
N SER A 123 8.04 14.35 5.57
CA SER A 123 9.04 13.28 5.44
C SER A 123 8.64 12.25 4.39
N ALA A 124 9.63 11.59 3.77
CA ALA A 124 9.39 10.50 2.82
C ALA A 124 8.56 9.35 3.42
N ALA A 125 8.78 9.02 4.69
CA ALA A 125 8.03 7.96 5.38
C ALA A 125 6.55 8.34 5.59
N THR A 126 6.26 9.62 5.82
CA THR A 126 4.88 10.11 5.93
C THR A 126 4.20 10.11 4.57
N ALA A 127 4.88 10.61 3.53
CA ALA A 127 4.37 10.59 2.17
C ALA A 127 4.11 9.15 1.70
N ASP A 128 5.02 8.20 1.97
CA ASP A 128 4.80 6.78 1.66
C ASP A 128 3.53 6.22 2.31
N ARG A 129 3.28 6.56 3.58
CA ARG A 129 2.05 6.13 4.29
C ARG A 129 0.80 6.74 3.67
N LEU A 130 0.81 8.03 3.34
CA LEU A 130 -0.32 8.71 2.69
C LEU A 130 -0.58 8.16 1.28
N LEU A 131 0.46 7.86 0.53
CA LEU A 131 0.38 7.31 -0.83
C LEU A 131 0.03 5.81 -0.85
N SER A 132 0.17 5.10 0.28
CA SER A 132 -0.05 3.65 0.34
C SER A 132 -1.47 3.22 -0.06
N SER A 133 -2.48 4.05 0.24
CA SER A 133 -3.87 3.81 -0.18
C SER A 133 -4.04 3.93 -1.69
N GLN A 134 -3.32 4.85 -2.32
CA GLN A 134 -3.38 5.13 -3.75
C GLN A 134 -2.59 4.12 -4.60
N ARG A 135 -1.55 3.48 -4.04
CA ARG A 135 -0.71 2.51 -4.76
C ARG A 135 -1.43 1.23 -5.21
N LYS A 136 -2.56 0.90 -4.62
CA LYS A 136 -3.33 -0.30 -5.01
C LYS A 136 -4.10 -0.11 -6.32
N LEU A 137 -4.36 1.12 -6.73
CA LEU A 137 -5.22 1.46 -7.88
C LEU A 137 -4.54 1.38 -9.26
N GLY A 138 -3.38 0.72 -9.42
CA GLY A 138 -2.77 0.57 -10.74
C GLY A 138 -1.40 -0.07 -10.72
N GLN A 139 -1.34 -1.33 -10.25
CA GLN A 139 -0.08 -1.96 -9.87
C GLN A 139 0.84 -2.40 -11.01
N ARG A 140 0.44 -2.36 -12.27
CA ARG A 140 1.33 -2.57 -13.43
C ARG A 140 0.63 -2.04 -14.67
N GLY A 141 1.39 -1.50 -15.62
CA GLY A 141 0.90 -1.37 -16.98
C GLY A 141 0.45 -2.74 -17.47
N LEU A 142 -0.69 -2.79 -18.14
CA LEU A 142 -1.16 -4.03 -18.75
C LEU A 142 -0.15 -4.42 -19.83
N SER A 143 0.65 -5.44 -19.54
CA SER A 143 1.58 -6.00 -20.51
C SER A 143 0.91 -7.20 -21.17
N THR A 144 0.76 -7.14 -22.50
CA THR A 144 0.34 -8.29 -23.31
C THR A 144 1.48 -9.30 -23.43
N THR A 145 2.72 -8.88 -23.22
CA THR A 145 3.90 -9.73 -23.24
C THR A 145 4.33 -10.09 -21.81
N ARG A 146 4.74 -11.34 -21.59
CA ARG A 146 5.44 -11.77 -20.37
C ARG A 146 6.85 -12.14 -20.77
N ALA A 147 7.83 -11.72 -19.98
CA ALA A 147 9.21 -12.16 -20.15
C ALA A 147 9.24 -13.70 -20.19
N GLY A 148 9.90 -14.25 -21.21
CA GLY A 148 10.06 -15.70 -21.36
C GLY A 148 10.92 -16.29 -20.25
N THR A 149 10.86 -17.62 -20.10
CA THR A 149 11.82 -18.35 -19.25
C THR A 149 13.21 -18.29 -19.87
N LEU A 150 14.27 -18.42 -19.06
CA LEU A 150 15.67 -18.48 -19.53
C LEU A 150 15.88 -19.49 -20.67
N LEU A 151 15.11 -20.57 -20.65
CA LEU A 151 15.12 -21.63 -21.67
C LEU A 151 14.71 -21.11 -23.06
N LYS A 152 13.84 -20.09 -23.14
CA LYS A 152 13.46 -19.45 -24.41
C LYS A 152 14.65 -18.75 -25.07
N GLN A 153 15.59 -18.20 -24.28
CA GLN A 153 16.80 -17.55 -24.80
C GLN A 153 17.86 -18.56 -25.28
N GLN A 154 17.76 -19.83 -24.89
CA GLN A 154 18.68 -20.89 -25.30
C GLN A 154 18.21 -21.65 -26.56
N ILE A 155 16.98 -21.39 -27.02
CA ILE A 155 16.44 -22.00 -28.24
C ILE A 155 16.78 -21.05 -29.40
N PRO A 156 17.68 -21.45 -30.32
CA PRO A 156 18.06 -20.58 -31.44
C PRO A 156 16.84 -20.30 -32.32
N ILE A 157 16.66 -19.02 -32.67
CA ILE A 157 15.63 -18.61 -33.61
C ILE A 157 16.04 -19.11 -34.99
N ARG A 158 15.34 -20.12 -35.49
CA ARG A 158 15.56 -20.65 -36.84
C ARG A 158 14.79 -19.82 -37.86
N THR A 159 15.42 -18.78 -38.37
CA THR A 159 14.95 -18.03 -39.54
C THR A 159 15.49 -18.64 -40.84
N PHE A 160 15.09 -18.08 -42.00
CA PHE A 160 15.61 -18.48 -43.32
C PHE A 160 17.13 -18.30 -43.44
N GLU A 161 17.67 -17.32 -42.71
CA GLU A 161 19.10 -17.08 -42.52
C GLU A 161 19.46 -17.29 -41.04
N GLU A 162 20.69 -17.70 -40.75
CA GLU A 162 21.14 -17.92 -39.38
C GLU A 162 21.09 -16.60 -38.60
N TRP A 163 20.42 -16.59 -37.45
CA TRP A 163 20.26 -15.38 -36.63
C TRP A 163 21.63 -14.93 -36.11
N ASN A 164 22.12 -13.78 -36.60
CA ASN A 164 23.47 -13.30 -36.32
C ASN A 164 23.44 -11.99 -35.53
N GLU A 165 23.76 -12.06 -34.25
CA GLU A 165 23.81 -10.92 -33.32
C GLU A 165 25.16 -10.19 -33.33
N THR A 166 26.02 -10.41 -34.34
CA THR A 166 27.36 -9.79 -34.42
C THR A 166 27.50 -8.80 -35.57
N GLN A 167 26.51 -8.72 -36.46
CA GLN A 167 26.51 -7.80 -37.59
C GLN A 167 25.15 -7.11 -37.73
N PRO A 168 25.12 -5.80 -38.01
CA PRO A 168 23.86 -5.08 -38.22
C PRO A 168 23.00 -5.71 -39.32
N GLY A 169 21.68 -5.68 -39.14
CA GLY A 169 20.72 -6.22 -40.11
C GLY A 169 19.61 -7.09 -39.50
N TYR A 170 19.73 -7.44 -38.22
CA TYR A 170 18.70 -8.15 -37.46
C TYR A 170 18.07 -7.18 -36.47
N LEU A 171 16.74 -7.10 -36.46
CA LEU A 171 16.00 -6.16 -35.63
C LEU A 171 15.11 -6.93 -34.65
N GLU A 172 15.19 -6.58 -33.37
CA GLU A 172 14.17 -6.90 -32.38
C GLU A 172 13.09 -5.80 -32.39
N ALA A 173 11.83 -6.22 -32.50
CA ALA A 173 10.68 -5.33 -32.47
C ALA A 173 9.90 -5.49 -31.17
N ASP A 174 9.70 -4.40 -30.44
CA ASP A 174 8.83 -4.36 -29.26
C ASP A 174 7.70 -3.34 -29.47
N LEU A 175 6.53 -3.64 -28.91
CA LEU A 175 5.32 -2.82 -29.05
C LEU A 175 4.76 -2.47 -27.67
N VAL A 176 4.76 -1.18 -27.36
CA VAL A 176 4.23 -0.65 -26.09
C VAL A 176 2.89 0.03 -26.34
N ALA A 177 1.83 -0.48 -25.70
CA ALA A 177 0.50 0.10 -25.71
C ALA A 177 0.34 1.16 -24.60
N HIS A 178 0.02 2.40 -24.97
CA HIS A 178 -0.22 3.50 -24.02
C HIS A 178 -1.67 3.55 -23.54
N CYS A 179 -2.18 2.40 -23.08
CA CYS A 179 -3.57 2.20 -22.65
C CYS A 179 -3.80 2.48 -21.14
N GLY A 180 -2.72 2.69 -20.37
CA GLY A 180 -2.82 2.94 -18.93
C GLY A 180 -3.32 1.70 -18.18
N THR A 181 -4.54 1.78 -17.62
CA THR A 181 -5.15 0.70 -16.81
C THR A 181 -6.30 -0.02 -17.51
N ASP A 182 -6.71 0.43 -18.69
CA ASP A 182 -7.84 -0.13 -19.43
C ASP A 182 -7.50 -0.24 -20.91
N ILE A 183 -7.87 -1.35 -21.54
CA ILE A 183 -7.69 -1.59 -22.98
C ILE A 183 -8.93 -1.22 -23.79
N GLU A 184 -10.00 -0.77 -23.14
CA GLU A 184 -11.20 -0.27 -23.82
C GLU A 184 -10.95 1.13 -24.41
N GLY A 185 -11.37 1.34 -25.66
CA GLY A 185 -11.27 2.62 -26.36
C GLY A 185 -10.01 2.78 -27.23
N GLY A 186 -9.72 4.02 -27.63
CA GLY A 186 -8.60 4.37 -28.49
C GLY A 186 -7.37 4.79 -27.69
N TYR A 187 -6.21 4.22 -28.03
CA TYR A 187 -4.92 4.57 -27.43
C TYR A 187 -3.79 4.46 -28.46
N LEU A 188 -2.65 5.05 -28.13
CA LEU A 188 -1.47 5.07 -28.98
C LEU A 188 -0.61 3.84 -28.76
N TYR A 189 0.12 3.44 -29.80
CA TYR A 189 1.15 2.42 -29.74
C TYR A 189 2.50 3.02 -30.11
N THR A 190 3.55 2.64 -29.38
CA THR A 190 4.93 2.90 -29.81
C THR A 190 5.55 1.58 -30.23
N LEU A 191 5.96 1.51 -31.50
CA LEU A 191 6.79 0.42 -32.03
C LEU A 191 8.25 0.84 -31.93
N THR A 192 9.04 0.05 -31.20
CA THR A 192 10.50 0.22 -31.11
C THR A 192 11.18 -0.90 -31.89
N LEU A 193 12.10 -0.53 -32.78
CA LEU A 193 12.96 -1.45 -33.52
C LEU A 193 14.39 -1.23 -33.07
N THR A 194 15.04 -2.27 -32.56
CA THR A 194 16.42 -2.21 -32.06
C THR A 194 17.26 -3.22 -32.84
N ASP A 195 18.39 -2.78 -33.40
CA ASP A 195 19.36 -3.70 -34.00
C ASP A 195 20.04 -4.52 -32.90
N VAL A 196 20.19 -5.82 -33.12
CA VAL A 196 20.71 -6.75 -32.10
C VAL A 196 22.24 -6.92 -32.14
N ALA A 197 22.96 -6.24 -33.04
CA ALA A 197 24.42 -6.31 -33.17
C ALA A 197 25.21 -5.40 -32.21
#